data_AF-A0A537MIZ2-F1
#
_entry.id   AF-A0A537MIZ2-F1
#
_cell.length_a   1.000
_cell.length_b   1.000
_cell.length_c   1.000
_cell.angle_alpha   90.00
_cell.angle_beta   90.00
_cell.angle_gamma   90.00
#
_symmetry.space_group_name_H-M   'P 1'
#
loop_
_entity.id
_entity.type
_entity.pdbx_description
1 polymer ?
#
loop_
_entity_poly.entity_id
_entity_poly.type
_entity_poly.pdbx_seq_one_letter_code
_entity_poly.pdbx_strand_id
1 'polypeptide(L)'
;MAILLLGARRPEQELVVAPDGIVPATVNGVPGRLRIDPAVPALPLLSTRWANQAGLNPGPFAFALLVGPRQVDGVTAIGRIGVGEGGEIRRRRIGWTRIDYTEAADGVIGPGGLPQRVIRFQLRPSLPGERTVALPLADEGGLLGGWGHSYAVIDLGGAPLRIGFNPHHPRTLASAGAGVRLAASHDARVAGETEQVEIAFGIARPVRTLRLGRPLEIGPLSIGALGVRTSDFGNAGSIREEGGDPDEIVVTADRHRNSDRDRISIGADFLARCSSLVFDKPARQVRLTCA
;
A
#
# COMPACT_ATOMS: atom_id res chain seq x y z
N MET A 1 -3.58 -51.65 -16.99
CA MET A 1 -3.54 -50.24 -17.44
C MET A 1 -3.77 -49.36 -16.22
N ALA A 2 -2.70 -48.84 -15.62
CA ALA A 2 -2.78 -48.06 -14.39
C ALA A 2 -2.91 -46.57 -14.74
N ILE A 3 -4.02 -45.96 -14.35
CA ILE A 3 -4.25 -44.52 -14.47
C ILE A 3 -3.54 -43.85 -13.29
N LEU A 4 -2.41 -43.20 -13.57
CA LEU A 4 -1.75 -42.30 -12.63
C LEU A 4 -2.58 -41.01 -12.54
N LEU A 5 -3.33 -40.86 -11.45
CA LEU A 5 -3.92 -39.59 -11.05
C LEU A 5 -2.80 -38.65 -10.62
N LEU A 6 -2.41 -37.74 -11.52
CA LEU A 6 -1.59 -36.59 -11.20
C LEU A 6 -2.36 -35.72 -10.19
N GLY A 7 -1.99 -35.81 -8.92
CA GLY A 7 -2.55 -34.97 -7.87
C GLY A 7 -2.30 -33.50 -8.21
N ALA A 8 -3.39 -32.73 -8.34
CA ALA A 8 -3.31 -31.29 -8.47
C ALA A 8 -2.52 -30.73 -7.26
N ARG A 9 -1.37 -30.11 -7.54
CA ARG A 9 -0.52 -29.46 -6.55
C ARG A 9 -1.38 -28.38 -5.87
N ARG A 10 -1.75 -28.59 -4.60
CA ARG A 10 -2.50 -27.59 -3.83
C ARG A 10 -1.70 -26.28 -3.89
N PRO A 11 -2.33 -25.12 -4.14
CA PRO A 11 -1.61 -23.85 -4.10
C PRO A 11 -0.91 -23.75 -2.75
N GLU A 12 0.36 -23.35 -2.80
CA GLU A 12 1.19 -23.16 -1.62
C GLU A 12 0.42 -22.26 -0.64
N GLN A 13 0.24 -22.75 0.60
CA GLN A 13 -0.57 -22.01 1.58
C GLN A 13 0.04 -20.65 1.89
N GLU A 14 1.36 -20.55 1.79
CA GLU A 14 2.17 -19.38 2.03
C GLU A 14 3.03 -19.06 0.81
N LEU A 15 2.98 -17.80 0.36
CA LEU A 15 3.94 -17.26 -0.60
C LEU A 15 4.98 -16.43 0.15
N VAL A 16 6.25 -16.76 -0.01
CA VAL A 16 7.36 -15.94 0.47
C VAL A 16 7.84 -15.02 -0.65
N VAL A 17 7.85 -13.72 -0.39
CA VAL A 17 8.20 -12.66 -1.33
C VAL A 17 9.55 -12.10 -0.90
N ALA A 18 10.51 -12.09 -1.84
CA ALA A 18 11.84 -11.52 -1.63
C ALA A 18 11.77 -9.99 -1.43
N PRO A 19 12.83 -9.36 -0.89
CA PRO A 19 12.81 -7.93 -0.56
C PRO A 19 12.47 -6.98 -1.72
N ASP A 20 12.83 -7.32 -2.96
CA ASP A 20 12.51 -6.51 -4.15
C ASP A 20 11.08 -6.75 -4.68
N GLY A 21 10.45 -7.84 -4.24
CA GLY A 21 9.14 -8.31 -4.65
C GLY A 21 9.03 -8.79 -6.10
N ILE A 22 10.12 -8.85 -6.86
CA ILE A 22 10.05 -9.08 -8.31
C ILE A 22 10.06 -10.58 -8.59
N VAL A 23 9.04 -11.05 -9.30
CA VAL A 23 8.89 -12.44 -9.73
C VAL A 23 8.67 -12.54 -11.24
N PRO A 24 9.06 -13.64 -11.89
CA PRO A 24 8.62 -13.91 -13.25
C PRO A 24 7.09 -14.04 -13.28
N ALA A 25 6.50 -13.59 -14.38
CA ALA A 25 5.07 -13.67 -14.60
C ALA A 25 4.77 -13.85 -16.10
N THR A 26 3.55 -14.29 -16.40
CA THR A 26 3.07 -14.41 -17.78
C THR A 26 1.70 -13.77 -17.90
N VAL A 27 1.43 -13.10 -19.02
CA VAL A 27 0.09 -12.59 -19.36
C VAL A 27 -0.24 -13.04 -20.77
N ASN A 28 -1.32 -13.81 -20.93
CA ASN A 28 -1.71 -14.46 -22.18
C ASN A 28 -0.57 -15.27 -22.85
N GLY A 29 0.35 -15.81 -22.04
CA GLY A 29 1.53 -16.55 -22.52
C GLY A 29 2.76 -15.69 -22.82
N VAL A 30 2.65 -14.36 -22.76
CA VAL A 30 3.78 -13.44 -22.93
C VAL A 30 4.51 -13.29 -21.59
N PRO A 31 5.81 -13.60 -21.52
CA PRO A 31 6.59 -13.46 -20.28
C PRO A 31 6.82 -11.99 -19.94
N GLY A 32 7.00 -11.72 -18.64
CA GLY A 32 7.38 -10.42 -18.10
C GLY A 32 7.75 -10.54 -16.62
N ARG A 33 8.03 -9.40 -15.99
CA ARG A 33 8.34 -9.30 -14.57
C ARG A 33 7.22 -8.57 -13.83
N LEU A 34 6.77 -9.15 -12.73
CA LEU A 34 5.72 -8.55 -11.88
C LEU A 34 6.30 -8.29 -10.50
N ARG A 35 6.08 -7.10 -9.94
CA ARG A 35 6.36 -6.86 -8.51
C ARG A 35 5.14 -7.19 -7.67
N ILE A 36 5.31 -8.07 -6.69
CA ILE A 36 4.37 -8.23 -5.60
C ILE A 36 4.71 -7.17 -4.56
N ASP A 37 3.77 -6.25 -4.29
CA ASP A 37 4.05 -5.05 -3.50
C ASP A 37 2.90 -4.80 -2.51
N PRO A 38 3.15 -4.66 -1.19
CA PRO A 38 2.09 -4.44 -0.22
C PRO A 38 1.45 -3.04 -0.32
N ALA A 39 2.06 -2.11 -1.07
CA ALA A 39 1.57 -0.75 -1.24
C ALA A 39 0.54 -0.59 -2.36
N VAL A 40 0.28 -1.64 -3.15
CA VAL A 40 -0.50 -1.55 -4.40
C VAL A 40 -1.83 -2.31 -4.30
N PRO A 41 -2.78 -2.08 -5.21
CA PRO A 41 -4.09 -2.69 -5.16
C PRO A 41 -4.05 -4.19 -5.50
N ALA A 42 -5.11 -4.91 -5.14
CA ALA A 42 -5.31 -6.29 -5.53
C ALA A 42 -5.52 -6.49 -7.06
N LEU A 43 -5.95 -5.45 -7.78
CA LEU A 43 -5.99 -5.46 -9.24
C LEU A 43 -4.55 -5.45 -9.80
N PRO A 44 -4.15 -6.45 -10.60
CA PRO A 44 -2.85 -6.39 -11.29
C PRO A 44 -2.81 -5.17 -12.21
N LEU A 45 -1.80 -4.33 -12.05
CA LEU A 45 -1.56 -3.15 -12.89
C LEU A 45 -0.34 -3.40 -13.76
N LEU A 46 -0.52 -3.47 -15.08
CA LEU A 46 0.59 -3.64 -16.02
C LEU A 46 1.06 -2.30 -16.58
N SER A 47 2.27 -2.29 -17.09
CA SER A 47 2.72 -1.28 -18.03
C SER A 47 1.91 -1.34 -19.32
N THR A 48 1.73 -0.19 -19.98
CA THR A 48 1.06 -0.15 -21.29
C THR A 48 1.79 -1.03 -22.31
N ARG A 49 3.13 -1.04 -22.26
CA ARG A 49 3.96 -1.86 -23.15
C ARG A 49 3.63 -3.35 -23.00
N TRP A 50 3.62 -3.87 -21.77
CA TRP A 50 3.39 -5.31 -21.55
C TRP A 50 1.94 -5.71 -21.84
N ALA A 51 0.97 -4.85 -21.52
CA ALA A 51 -0.43 -5.07 -21.89
C ALA A 51 -0.62 -5.21 -23.40
N ASN A 52 0.02 -4.33 -24.19
CA ASN A 52 -0.02 -4.37 -25.66
C ASN A 52 0.66 -5.64 -26.21
N GLN A 53 1.84 -5.99 -25.70
CA GLN A 53 2.54 -7.22 -26.11
C GLN A 53 1.72 -8.48 -25.83
N ALA A 54 1.01 -8.51 -24.70
CA ALA A 54 0.13 -9.60 -24.32
C ALA A 54 -1.22 -9.62 -25.08
N GLY A 55 -1.44 -8.68 -26.02
CA GLY A 55 -2.66 -8.59 -26.81
C GLY A 55 -3.91 -8.31 -25.97
N LEU A 56 -3.77 -7.58 -24.84
CA LEU A 56 -4.92 -7.20 -24.03
C LEU A 56 -5.70 -6.08 -24.72
N ASN A 57 -6.97 -6.34 -25.00
CA ASN A 57 -7.89 -5.36 -25.57
C ASN A 57 -8.76 -4.75 -24.46
N PRO A 58 -8.81 -3.42 -24.30
CA PRO A 58 -9.66 -2.75 -23.33
C PRO A 58 -11.11 -3.21 -23.42
N GLY A 59 -11.68 -3.62 -22.29
CA GLY A 59 -13.10 -3.90 -22.13
C GLY A 59 -13.89 -2.67 -21.66
N PRO A 60 -15.19 -2.83 -21.38
CA PRO A 60 -16.08 -1.71 -21.03
C PRO A 60 -15.87 -1.14 -19.62
N PHE A 61 -14.94 -1.70 -18.84
CA PHE A 61 -14.70 -1.28 -17.46
C PHE A 61 -13.38 -0.51 -17.37
N ALA A 62 -13.46 0.73 -16.91
CA ALA A 62 -12.33 1.56 -16.54
C ALA A 62 -12.19 1.67 -15.02
N PHE A 63 -11.08 2.22 -14.56
CA PHE A 63 -10.85 2.55 -13.16
C PHE A 63 -10.09 3.86 -13.04
N ALA A 64 -10.14 4.47 -11.86
CA ALA A 64 -9.40 5.67 -11.53
C ALA A 64 -8.66 5.45 -10.21
N LEU A 65 -7.36 5.72 -10.18
CA LEU A 65 -6.55 5.75 -8.97
C LEU A 65 -6.27 7.20 -8.58
N LEU A 66 -6.46 7.50 -7.30
CA LEU A 66 -6.35 8.86 -6.79
C LEU A 66 -5.04 9.04 -6.02
N VAL A 67 -4.23 10.01 -6.46
CA VAL A 67 -3.01 10.48 -5.79
C VAL A 67 -3.25 11.91 -5.31
N GLY A 68 -3.93 12.02 -4.17
CA GLY A 68 -4.57 13.26 -3.76
C GLY A 68 -5.56 13.73 -4.84
N PRO A 69 -5.60 15.03 -5.21
CA PRO A 69 -6.53 15.53 -6.22
C PRO A 69 -6.18 15.10 -7.65
N ARG A 70 -5.04 14.41 -7.87
CA ARG A 70 -4.64 13.91 -9.17
C ARG A 70 -5.28 12.55 -9.41
N GLN A 71 -5.95 12.42 -10.54
CA GLN A 71 -6.54 11.17 -11.00
C GLN A 71 -5.65 10.53 -12.06
N VAL A 72 -5.41 9.23 -11.92
CA VAL A 72 -4.75 8.39 -12.92
C VAL A 72 -5.80 7.43 -13.46
N ASP A 73 -6.20 7.67 -14.70
CA ASP A 73 -7.21 6.86 -15.40
C ASP A 73 -6.57 5.61 -15.99
N GLY A 74 -7.25 4.49 -15.80
CA GLY A 74 -6.85 3.20 -16.33
C GLY A 74 -8.00 2.47 -17.03
N VAL A 75 -7.61 1.58 -17.92
CA VAL A 75 -8.52 0.66 -18.61
C VAL A 75 -8.27 -0.75 -18.12
N THR A 76 -9.26 -1.63 -18.28
CA THR A 76 -9.12 -3.03 -17.89
C THR A 76 -9.46 -3.98 -19.01
N ALA A 77 -8.88 -5.18 -18.97
CA ALA A 77 -9.26 -6.31 -19.78
C ALA A 77 -9.30 -7.58 -18.93
N ILE A 78 -9.96 -8.62 -19.45
CA ILE A 78 -9.81 -9.97 -18.89
C ILE A 78 -8.66 -10.66 -19.60
N GLY A 79 -7.65 -11.08 -18.83
CA GLY A 79 -6.49 -11.82 -19.33
C GLY A 79 -6.24 -13.08 -18.51
N ARG A 80 -5.35 -13.93 -19.01
CA ARG A 80 -4.80 -15.07 -18.26
C ARG A 80 -3.44 -14.68 -17.70
N ILE A 81 -3.29 -14.65 -16.39
CA ILE A 81 -2.03 -14.28 -15.73
C ILE A 81 -1.54 -15.40 -14.82
N GLY A 82 -0.26 -15.74 -14.95
CA GLY A 82 0.49 -16.57 -14.00
C GLY A 82 1.52 -15.70 -13.27
N VAL A 83 1.64 -15.88 -11.95
CA VAL A 83 2.55 -15.10 -11.09
C VAL A 83 3.47 -16.06 -10.36
N GLY A 84 4.77 -15.81 -10.43
CA GLY A 84 5.79 -16.72 -9.92
C GLY A 84 6.17 -17.81 -10.92
N GLU A 85 7.29 -18.47 -10.67
CA GLU A 85 7.78 -19.55 -11.51
C GLU A 85 6.82 -20.75 -11.46
N GLY A 86 6.32 -21.17 -12.63
CA GLY A 86 5.31 -22.23 -12.72
C GLY A 86 3.98 -21.89 -12.02
N GLY A 87 3.73 -20.61 -11.74
CA GLY A 87 2.52 -20.16 -11.06
C GLY A 87 1.25 -20.51 -11.84
N GLU A 88 0.19 -20.87 -11.10
CA GLU A 88 -1.10 -21.21 -11.70
C GLU A 88 -1.64 -20.05 -12.56
N ILE A 89 -1.94 -20.36 -13.82
CA ILE A 89 -2.48 -19.38 -14.76
C ILE A 89 -3.97 -19.19 -14.46
N ARG A 90 -4.36 -17.97 -14.10
CA ARG A 90 -5.74 -17.64 -13.75
C ARG A 90 -6.33 -16.60 -14.69
N ARG A 91 -7.57 -16.82 -15.09
CA ARG A 91 -8.36 -15.82 -15.82
C ARG A 91 -8.85 -14.77 -14.85
N ARG A 92 -8.45 -13.50 -15.05
CA ARG A 92 -8.83 -12.40 -14.17
C ARG A 92 -8.80 -11.07 -14.88
N ARG A 93 -9.36 -10.05 -14.22
CA ARG A 93 -9.24 -8.67 -14.67
C ARG A 93 -7.85 -8.14 -14.38
N ILE A 94 -7.32 -7.43 -15.36
CA ILE A 94 -6.00 -6.80 -15.36
C ILE A 94 -6.21 -5.35 -15.79
N GLY A 95 -5.62 -4.42 -15.07
CA GLY A 95 -5.64 -3.00 -15.38
C GLY A 95 -4.31 -2.52 -15.95
N TRP A 96 -4.33 -1.43 -16.68
CA TRP A 96 -3.13 -0.64 -16.98
C TRP A 96 -3.54 0.82 -17.16
N THR A 97 -2.57 1.70 -16.96
CA THR A 97 -2.74 3.14 -17.15
C THR A 97 -1.69 3.64 -18.14
N ARG A 98 -1.81 4.88 -18.59
CA ARG A 98 -0.78 5.52 -19.43
C ARG A 98 0.54 5.76 -18.70
N ILE A 99 0.50 5.79 -17.37
CA ILE A 99 1.66 5.99 -16.51
C ILE A 99 1.95 4.65 -15.83
N ASP A 100 3.17 4.14 -16.01
CA ASP A 100 3.58 2.91 -15.37
C ASP A 100 3.67 3.14 -13.84
N TYR A 101 3.24 2.15 -13.04
CA TYR A 101 3.29 2.28 -11.58
C TYR A 101 4.75 2.34 -11.07
N THR A 102 5.63 1.58 -11.70
CA THR A 102 7.06 1.52 -11.39
C THR A 102 7.84 1.15 -12.65
N GLU A 103 9.08 1.64 -12.75
CA GLU A 103 10.01 1.30 -13.84
C GLU A 103 10.73 -0.04 -13.59
N ALA A 104 10.68 -0.55 -12.37
CA ALA A 104 11.47 -1.72 -11.97
C ALA A 104 10.93 -3.06 -12.48
N ALA A 105 9.64 -3.11 -12.86
CA ALA A 105 8.95 -4.31 -13.32
C ALA A 105 7.91 -3.94 -14.40
N ASP A 106 7.44 -4.94 -15.16
CA ASP A 106 6.46 -4.76 -16.22
C ASP A 106 5.03 -4.59 -15.67
N GLY A 107 4.82 -4.83 -14.38
CA GLY A 107 3.58 -4.58 -13.66
C GLY A 107 3.69 -4.82 -12.15
N VAL A 108 2.62 -4.55 -11.42
CA VAL A 108 2.53 -4.75 -9.97
C VAL A 108 1.24 -5.45 -9.54
N ILE A 109 1.26 -6.13 -8.39
CA ILE A 109 0.08 -6.72 -7.76
C ILE A 109 0.19 -6.71 -6.23
N GLY A 110 -0.91 -6.36 -5.55
CA GLY A 110 -0.99 -6.36 -4.10
C GLY A 110 -1.35 -7.74 -3.50
N PRO A 111 -1.18 -7.93 -2.18
CA PRO A 111 -1.43 -9.20 -1.50
C PRO A 111 -2.84 -9.74 -1.71
N GLY A 112 -3.86 -8.87 -1.70
CA GLY A 112 -5.25 -9.22 -1.96
C GLY A 112 -5.47 -9.81 -3.36
N GLY A 113 -4.60 -9.49 -4.33
CA GLY A 113 -4.65 -10.01 -5.68
C GLY A 113 -4.10 -11.43 -5.80
N LEU A 114 -3.36 -11.94 -4.83
CA LEU A 114 -2.73 -13.25 -4.93
C LEU A 114 -3.65 -14.40 -4.48
N PRO A 115 -3.55 -15.60 -5.07
CA PRO A 115 -4.37 -16.74 -4.66
C PRO A 115 -3.93 -17.39 -3.34
N GLN A 116 -2.68 -17.17 -2.94
CA GLN A 116 -2.13 -17.73 -1.70
C GLN A 116 -2.84 -17.13 -0.48
N ARG A 117 -3.01 -17.96 0.55
CA ARG A 117 -3.76 -17.62 1.76
C ARG A 117 -2.93 -16.71 2.68
N VAL A 118 -1.62 -16.98 2.73
CA VAL A 118 -0.63 -16.20 3.49
C VAL A 118 0.39 -15.64 2.51
N ILE A 119 0.71 -14.35 2.62
CA ILE A 119 1.77 -13.71 1.85
C ILE A 119 2.75 -13.12 2.84
N ARG A 120 3.99 -13.63 2.86
CA ARG A 120 5.08 -13.14 3.70
C ARG A 120 6.06 -12.37 2.84
N PHE A 121 6.19 -11.09 3.11
CA PHE A 121 7.31 -10.29 2.63
C PHE A 121 8.48 -10.49 3.58
N GLN A 122 9.58 -11.03 3.06
CA GLN A 122 10.86 -11.03 3.74
C GLN A 122 11.52 -9.67 3.49
N LEU A 123 11.52 -8.81 4.50
CA LEU A 123 12.03 -7.45 4.37
C LEU A 123 13.56 -7.40 4.55
N ARG A 124 14.06 -8.19 5.51
CA ARG A 124 15.50 -8.40 5.79
C ARG A 124 15.68 -9.68 6.63
N PRO A 125 16.90 -10.19 6.85
CA PRO A 125 17.13 -11.30 7.79
C PRO A 125 16.61 -11.01 9.20
N SER A 126 16.08 -12.03 9.88
CA SER A 126 15.59 -11.90 11.27
C SER A 126 16.69 -11.50 12.23
N LEU A 127 16.37 -10.62 13.18
CA LEU A 127 17.27 -10.22 14.27
C LEU A 127 16.85 -10.84 15.61
N PRO A 128 17.81 -11.09 16.54
CA PRO A 128 17.49 -11.44 17.91
C PRO A 128 16.66 -10.34 18.59
N GLY A 129 15.69 -10.73 19.42
CA GLY A 129 14.86 -9.81 20.19
C GLY A 129 13.68 -9.18 19.41
N GLU A 130 13.48 -9.54 18.14
CA GLU A 130 12.32 -9.07 17.38
C GLU A 130 11.00 -9.53 18.00
N ARG A 131 10.02 -8.63 17.99
CA ARG A 131 8.66 -8.88 18.48
C ARG A 131 7.68 -8.83 17.31
N THR A 132 6.68 -9.69 17.36
CA THR A 132 5.60 -9.73 16.37
C THR A 132 4.34 -9.09 16.95
N VAL A 133 3.76 -8.15 16.21
CA VAL A 133 2.40 -7.66 16.43
C VAL A 133 1.46 -8.25 15.40
N ALA A 134 0.22 -8.53 15.79
CA ALA A 134 -0.86 -8.85 14.88
C ALA A 134 -1.86 -7.69 14.87
N LEU A 135 -2.06 -7.10 13.69
CA LEU A 135 -2.99 -6.01 13.45
C LEU A 135 -4.18 -6.53 12.63
N PRO A 136 -5.41 -6.03 12.86
CA PRO A 136 -6.56 -6.37 12.02
C PRO A 136 -6.29 -6.06 10.54
N LEU A 137 -6.50 -7.05 9.67
CA LEU A 137 -6.48 -6.88 8.22
C LEU A 137 -7.86 -6.42 7.74
N ALA A 138 -7.85 -5.35 6.96
CA ALA A 138 -8.97 -4.92 6.14
C ALA A 138 -8.51 -4.72 4.69
N ASP A 139 -9.46 -4.57 3.79
CA ASP A 139 -9.21 -4.21 2.41
C ASP A 139 -10.10 -3.05 1.99
N GLU A 140 -9.73 -2.36 0.91
CA GLU A 140 -10.60 -1.39 0.27
C GLU A 140 -11.61 -2.20 -0.56
N GLY A 141 -12.55 -2.83 0.15
CA GLY A 141 -13.67 -3.56 -0.40
C GLY A 141 -14.74 -2.60 -0.94
N GLY A 142 -15.19 -2.84 -2.17
CA GLY A 142 -16.23 -2.05 -2.83
C GLY A 142 -17.01 -2.87 -3.86
N LEU A 143 -18.14 -2.32 -4.32
CA LEU A 143 -19.15 -2.93 -5.21
C LEU A 143 -18.62 -3.53 -6.54
N LEU A 144 -17.32 -3.41 -6.84
CA LEU A 144 -16.66 -3.82 -8.08
C LEU A 144 -15.58 -4.92 -7.87
N GLY A 145 -15.67 -5.71 -6.79
CA GLY A 145 -15.00 -7.01 -6.73
C GLY A 145 -13.58 -7.04 -6.17
N GLY A 146 -13.30 -6.28 -5.10
CA GLY A 146 -12.09 -6.48 -4.29
C GLY A 146 -10.77 -6.10 -4.97
N TRP A 147 -10.77 -5.03 -5.78
CA TRP A 147 -9.58 -4.53 -6.49
C TRP A 147 -8.68 -3.63 -5.64
N GLY A 148 -9.15 -3.21 -4.47
CA GLY A 148 -8.48 -2.22 -3.64
C GLY A 148 -7.26 -2.73 -2.88
N HIS A 149 -6.69 -1.86 -2.04
CA HIS A 149 -5.52 -2.18 -1.22
C HIS A 149 -5.87 -3.07 -0.04
N SER A 150 -4.93 -3.92 0.38
CA SER A 150 -4.97 -4.59 1.69
C SER A 150 -4.16 -3.78 2.69
N TYR A 151 -4.70 -3.53 3.88
CA TYR A 151 -4.06 -2.69 4.90
C TYR A 151 -4.38 -3.17 6.32
N ALA A 152 -3.54 -2.76 7.27
CA ALA A 152 -3.82 -2.94 8.68
C ALA A 152 -4.71 -1.80 9.20
N VAL A 153 -5.45 -2.05 10.28
CA VAL A 153 -6.26 -1.04 10.96
C VAL A 153 -5.79 -0.88 12.40
N ILE A 154 -5.64 0.36 12.86
CA ILE A 154 -5.44 0.70 14.28
C ILE A 154 -6.56 1.61 14.76
N ASP A 155 -6.78 1.66 16.06
CA ASP A 155 -7.59 2.71 16.68
C ASP A 155 -6.74 3.96 16.90
N LEU A 156 -7.23 5.11 16.46
CA LEU A 156 -6.62 6.41 16.75
C LEU A 156 -7.72 7.36 17.26
N GLY A 157 -7.77 7.50 18.59
CA GLY A 157 -8.73 8.38 19.26
C GLY A 157 -10.17 7.88 19.17
N GLY A 158 -10.39 6.56 19.25
CA GLY A 158 -11.73 5.95 19.18
C GLY A 158 -12.28 5.78 17.76
N ALA A 159 -11.46 6.01 16.73
CA ALA A 159 -11.84 5.84 15.33
C ALA A 159 -10.78 5.06 14.55
N PRO A 160 -11.17 4.22 13.58
CA PRO A 160 -10.22 3.44 12.79
C PRO A 160 -9.30 4.34 11.95
N LEU A 161 -8.03 3.95 11.85
CA LEU A 161 -7.04 4.55 10.94
C LEU A 161 -6.39 3.45 10.11
N ARG A 162 -6.25 3.69 8.80
CA ARG A 162 -5.63 2.73 7.89
C ARG A 162 -4.11 2.84 7.91
N ILE A 163 -3.46 1.70 8.01
CA ILE A 163 -2.01 1.55 7.97
C ILE A 163 -1.64 0.71 6.74
N GLY A 164 -1.15 1.38 5.71
CA GLY A 164 -0.54 0.75 4.54
C GLY A 164 0.97 0.53 4.76
N PHE A 165 1.55 -0.40 4.01
CA PHE A 165 2.97 -0.74 4.09
C PHE A 165 3.59 -0.54 2.72
N ASN A 166 4.68 0.22 2.65
CA ASN A 166 5.36 0.55 1.40
C ASN A 166 6.87 0.41 1.56
N PRO A 167 7.42 -0.81 1.48
CA PRO A 167 8.85 -1.06 1.67
C PRO A 167 9.73 -0.40 0.60
N HIS A 168 9.14 0.02 -0.53
CA HIS A 168 9.88 0.65 -1.63
C HIS A 168 9.82 2.17 -1.62
N HIS A 169 9.05 2.77 -0.71
CA HIS A 169 9.00 4.21 -0.54
C HIS A 169 9.92 4.62 0.63
N PRO A 170 10.83 5.59 0.46
CA PRO A 170 11.86 5.88 1.46
C PRO A 170 11.32 6.49 2.76
N ARG A 171 10.12 7.08 2.74
CA ARG A 171 9.54 7.81 3.88
C ARG A 171 8.20 7.24 4.31
N THR A 172 7.94 7.30 5.61
CA THR A 172 6.61 7.12 6.18
C THR A 172 5.79 8.39 6.02
N LEU A 173 4.58 8.25 5.48
CA LEU A 173 3.74 9.38 5.08
C LEU A 173 2.30 9.26 5.61
N ALA A 174 1.78 10.35 6.15
CA ALA A 174 0.37 10.52 6.49
C ALA A 174 -0.36 11.35 5.41
N SER A 175 -1.59 10.95 5.11
CA SER A 175 -2.57 11.84 4.46
C SER A 175 -2.84 13.09 5.30
N ALA A 176 -3.35 14.16 4.69
CA ALA A 176 -3.67 15.39 5.42
C ALA A 176 -4.64 15.13 6.60
N GLY A 177 -5.71 14.37 6.36
CA GLY A 177 -6.69 14.05 7.40
C GLY A 177 -6.11 13.20 8.54
N ALA A 178 -5.28 12.19 8.22
CA ALA A 178 -4.53 11.45 9.24
C ALA A 178 -3.60 12.36 10.05
N GLY A 179 -2.92 13.31 9.40
CA GLY A 179 -2.07 14.30 10.08
C GLY A 179 -2.86 15.15 11.09
N VAL A 180 -4.06 15.61 10.72
CA VAL A 180 -4.91 16.37 11.65
C VAL A 180 -5.38 15.52 12.83
N ARG A 181 -5.69 14.24 12.59
CA ARG A 181 -6.04 13.33 13.69
C ARG A 181 -4.87 13.12 14.64
N LEU A 182 -3.66 12.95 14.11
CA LEU A 182 -2.43 12.87 14.91
C LEU A 182 -2.15 14.18 15.67
N ALA A 183 -2.43 15.34 15.07
CA ALA A 183 -2.32 16.62 15.76
C ALA A 183 -3.19 16.68 17.03
N ALA A 184 -4.43 16.18 16.93
CA ALA A 184 -5.36 16.13 18.05
C ALA A 184 -4.96 15.09 19.11
N SER A 185 -4.56 13.88 18.73
CA SER A 185 -4.33 12.78 19.68
C SER A 185 -2.87 12.65 20.18
N HIS A 186 -1.89 13.17 19.44
CA HIS A 186 -0.46 13.01 19.72
C HIS A 186 0.29 14.34 19.89
N ASP A 187 -0.42 15.47 20.04
CA ASP A 187 0.16 16.82 20.10
C ASP A 187 1.13 17.07 18.94
N ALA A 188 0.71 16.70 17.74
CA ALA A 188 1.55 16.79 16.56
C ALA A 188 1.64 18.22 16.02
N ARG A 189 2.82 18.58 15.51
CA ARG A 189 3.12 19.89 14.92
C ARG A 189 3.79 19.72 13.56
N VAL A 190 3.46 20.60 12.64
CA VAL A 190 4.13 20.68 11.34
C VAL A 190 5.44 21.44 11.49
N ALA A 191 6.50 20.94 10.86
CA ALA A 191 7.86 21.44 10.97
C ALA A 191 8.57 21.42 9.62
N GLY A 192 9.58 22.28 9.48
CA GLY A 192 10.46 22.34 8.31
C GLY A 192 9.78 22.86 7.05
N GLU A 193 10.54 22.92 5.96
CA GLU A 193 10.07 23.38 4.67
C GLU A 193 9.16 22.36 3.97
N THR A 194 8.43 22.82 2.96
CA THR A 194 7.64 21.93 2.11
C THR A 194 8.52 21.30 1.05
N GLU A 195 8.49 19.98 0.98
CA GLU A 195 9.22 19.18 -0.01
C GLU A 195 8.25 18.51 -0.98
N GLN A 196 8.68 18.30 -2.22
CA GLN A 196 7.95 17.48 -3.18
C GLN A 196 8.37 16.02 -3.02
N VAL A 197 7.45 15.18 -2.57
CA VAL A 197 7.69 13.75 -2.35
C VAL A 197 6.78 12.95 -3.25
N GLU A 198 7.34 12.03 -4.04
CA GLU A 198 6.55 11.10 -4.84
C GLU A 198 5.60 10.29 -3.96
N ILE A 199 4.33 10.15 -4.35
CA ILE A 199 3.36 9.33 -3.62
C ILE A 199 3.11 8.00 -4.35
N ALA A 200 2.92 8.06 -5.67
CA ALA A 200 2.76 6.93 -6.57
C ALA A 200 2.79 7.42 -8.04
N PHE A 201 3.08 6.55 -9.01
CA PHE A 201 3.06 6.86 -10.45
C PHE A 201 3.96 8.04 -10.86
N GLY A 202 5.09 8.29 -10.18
CA GLY A 202 5.90 9.49 -10.43
C GLY A 202 5.24 10.81 -10.01
N ILE A 203 4.07 10.76 -9.37
CA ILE A 203 3.32 11.95 -8.97
C ILE A 203 3.79 12.40 -7.59
N ALA A 204 4.52 13.51 -7.56
CA ALA A 204 4.92 14.18 -6.33
C ALA A 204 3.80 15.03 -5.71
N ARG A 205 3.78 15.08 -4.38
CA ARG A 205 2.88 15.92 -3.59
C ARG A 205 3.67 16.74 -2.56
N PRO A 206 3.17 17.95 -2.20
CA PRO A 206 3.70 18.73 -1.09
C PRO A 206 3.59 17.97 0.23
N VAL A 207 4.73 17.76 0.88
CA VAL A 207 4.86 17.11 2.19
C VAL A 207 5.68 18.01 3.12
N ARG A 208 5.25 18.10 4.38
CA ARG A 208 6.05 18.68 5.46
C ARG A 208 6.32 17.64 6.54
N THR A 209 7.26 17.90 7.42
CA THR A 209 7.50 17.01 8.56
C THR A 209 6.41 17.24 9.60
N LEU A 210 5.83 16.16 10.13
CA LEU A 210 4.94 16.16 11.27
C LEU A 210 5.69 15.53 12.45
N ARG A 211 5.99 16.34 13.48
CA ARG A 211 6.60 15.90 14.74
C ARG A 211 5.50 15.59 15.74
N LEU A 212 5.55 14.43 16.37
CA LEU A 212 4.55 14.02 17.36
C LEU A 212 5.08 14.34 18.77
N GLY A 213 4.33 15.10 19.56
CA GLY A 213 4.64 15.33 20.97
C GLY A 213 4.58 14.04 21.81
N ARG A 214 3.77 13.07 21.37
CA ARG A 214 3.77 11.68 21.86
C ARG A 214 3.94 10.71 20.69
N PRO A 215 4.90 9.78 20.71
CA PRO A 215 5.07 8.82 19.62
C PRO A 215 3.78 8.05 19.31
N LEU A 216 3.58 7.74 18.03
CA LEU A 216 2.56 6.80 17.57
C LEU A 216 3.14 5.39 17.64
N GLU A 217 2.52 4.54 18.46
CA GLU A 217 2.90 3.14 18.59
C GLU A 217 2.12 2.25 17.62
N ILE A 218 2.83 1.50 16.78
CA ILE A 218 2.27 0.47 15.90
C ILE A 218 3.01 -0.83 16.19
N GLY A 219 2.53 -1.55 17.19
CA GLY A 219 3.20 -2.75 17.70
C GLY A 219 4.61 -2.44 18.20
N PRO A 220 5.68 -3.03 17.64
CA PRO A 220 7.06 -2.74 18.04
C PRO A 220 7.62 -1.43 17.45
N LEU A 221 6.91 -0.77 16.53
CA LEU A 221 7.35 0.48 15.94
C LEU A 221 6.85 1.67 16.77
N SER A 222 7.77 2.56 17.12
CA SER A 222 7.49 3.84 17.77
C SER A 222 7.86 4.97 16.80
N ILE A 223 6.87 5.73 16.35
CA ILE A 223 7.02 6.77 15.32
C ILE A 223 6.93 8.13 16.01
N GLY A 224 8.06 8.84 16.13
CA GLY A 224 8.10 10.20 16.68
C GLY A 224 7.92 11.30 15.64
N ALA A 225 8.20 11.01 14.37
CA ALA A 225 8.02 11.93 13.26
C ALA A 225 7.74 11.18 11.95
N LEU A 226 6.99 11.81 11.05
CA LEU A 226 6.65 11.30 9.73
C LEU A 226 6.36 12.45 8.77
N GLY A 227 6.32 12.20 7.46
CA GLY A 227 5.83 13.20 6.52
C GLY A 227 4.31 13.33 6.58
N VAL A 228 3.76 14.53 6.42
CA VAL A 228 2.32 14.78 6.24
C VAL A 228 2.08 15.54 4.95
N ARG A 229 1.11 15.08 4.15
CA ARG A 229 0.66 15.80 2.96
C ARG A 229 -0.09 17.06 3.39
N THR A 230 0.34 18.24 2.94
CA THR A 230 -0.28 19.52 3.34
C THR A 230 -1.51 19.88 2.52
N SER A 231 -1.58 19.42 1.26
CA SER A 231 -2.73 19.58 0.36
C SER A 231 -3.12 18.26 -0.31
N ASP A 232 -4.30 17.73 0.05
CA ASP A 232 -4.79 16.38 -0.31
C ASP A 232 -6.33 16.33 -0.38
N PHE A 233 -6.99 15.18 -0.15
CA PHE A 233 -8.43 15.06 0.15
C PHE A 233 -8.83 15.68 1.51
N GLY A 234 -8.33 16.88 1.78
CA GLY A 234 -8.35 17.59 3.05
C GLY A 234 -7.21 18.62 3.07
N ASN A 235 -7.24 19.50 4.07
CA ASN A 235 -6.18 20.48 4.31
C ASN A 235 -5.52 20.16 5.66
N ALA A 236 -4.19 20.08 5.69
CA ALA A 236 -3.44 19.94 6.95
C ALA A 236 -3.19 21.30 7.63
N GLY A 237 -3.69 22.40 7.05
CA GLY A 237 -3.52 23.75 7.55
C GLY A 237 -4.10 23.99 8.94
N SER A 238 -4.94 23.10 9.49
CA SER A 238 -5.39 23.16 10.89
C SER A 238 -4.34 22.68 11.89
N ILE A 239 -3.22 22.11 11.43
CA ILE A 239 -2.16 21.60 12.32
C ILE A 239 -1.24 22.77 12.70
N ARG A 240 -0.94 22.91 13.98
CA ARG A 240 -0.04 23.95 14.50
C ARG A 240 1.37 23.82 13.92
N GLU A 241 1.99 24.96 13.63
CA GLU A 241 3.39 25.05 13.22
C GLU A 241 4.32 24.93 14.45
N GLU A 242 5.47 24.30 14.25
CA GLU A 242 6.55 24.29 15.24
C GLU A 242 7.20 25.68 15.31
N GLY A 243 7.25 26.27 16.51
CA GLY A 243 7.72 27.64 16.71
C GLY A 243 6.70 28.72 16.32
N GLY A 244 5.47 28.34 15.93
CA GLY A 244 4.35 29.27 15.75
C GLY A 244 3.85 29.83 17.09
N ASP A 245 3.18 30.98 17.03
CA ASP A 245 2.60 31.63 18.20
C ASP A 245 1.58 30.69 18.87
N PRO A 246 1.73 30.34 20.16
CA PRO A 246 0.77 29.48 20.86
C PRO A 246 -0.66 30.06 20.88
N ASP A 247 -0.83 31.36 20.64
CA ASP A 247 -2.12 32.05 20.59
C ASP A 247 -2.69 32.21 19.15
N GLU A 248 -2.05 31.63 18.14
CA GLU A 248 -2.52 31.70 16.74
C GLU A 248 -3.83 30.90 16.55
N ILE A 249 -4.93 31.62 16.33
CA ILE A 249 -6.24 31.04 16.02
C ILE A 249 -6.27 30.62 14.54
N VAL A 250 -6.06 29.34 14.29
CA VAL A 250 -6.21 28.77 12.94
C VAL A 250 -7.69 28.48 12.66
N VAL A 251 -8.33 29.34 11.88
CA VAL A 251 -9.71 29.14 11.42
C VAL A 251 -9.75 28.15 10.27
N THR A 252 -10.39 26.99 10.48
CA THR A 252 -10.67 26.05 9.38
C THR A 252 -12.16 25.91 9.13
N ALA A 253 -12.56 26.05 7.86
CA ALA A 253 -13.91 25.74 7.43
C ALA A 253 -14.17 24.23 7.50
N ASP A 254 -15.25 23.84 8.20
CA ASP A 254 -15.73 22.47 8.28
C ASP A 254 -16.26 22.00 6.92
N ARG A 255 -15.39 21.42 6.10
CA ARG A 255 -15.84 20.49 5.05
C ARG A 255 -16.00 19.13 5.68
N HIS A 256 -17.19 18.55 5.53
CA HIS A 256 -17.54 17.20 5.96
C HIS A 256 -16.41 16.22 5.59
N ARG A 257 -15.58 15.87 6.57
CA ARG A 257 -14.34 15.11 6.35
C ARG A 257 -14.69 13.65 6.18
N ASN A 258 -14.25 13.05 5.08
CA ASN A 258 -14.37 11.60 4.91
C ASN A 258 -13.17 10.91 5.57
N SER A 259 -13.31 10.58 6.86
CA SER A 259 -12.29 9.85 7.64
C SER A 259 -11.98 8.47 7.06
N ASP A 260 -12.86 7.91 6.22
CA ASP A 260 -12.63 6.66 5.49
C ASP A 260 -11.62 6.82 4.35
N ARG A 261 -10.79 7.87 4.35
CA ARG A 261 -9.63 7.99 3.44
C ARG A 261 -8.33 8.25 4.18
N ASP A 262 -8.42 8.52 5.49
CA ASP A 262 -7.27 8.79 6.34
C ASP A 262 -6.39 7.55 6.43
N ARG A 263 -5.13 7.74 6.05
CA ARG A 263 -4.14 6.67 6.05
C ARG A 263 -2.75 7.17 6.44
N ILE A 264 -1.98 6.25 7.01
CA ILE A 264 -0.53 6.32 7.11
C ILE A 264 0.03 5.19 6.21
N SER A 265 1.04 5.51 5.42
CA SER A 265 1.84 4.53 4.68
C SER A 265 3.21 4.44 5.35
N ILE A 266 3.51 3.28 5.95
CA ILE A 266 4.80 3.02 6.61
C ILE A 266 5.83 2.69 5.53
N GLY A 267 6.84 3.54 5.42
CA GLY A 267 7.92 3.46 4.44
C GLY A 267 9.12 2.64 4.92
N ALA A 268 10.15 2.60 4.08
CA ALA A 268 11.42 1.92 4.35
C ALA A 268 12.15 2.47 5.59
N ASP A 269 12.00 3.76 5.89
CA ASP A 269 12.55 4.42 7.09
C ASP A 269 12.18 3.70 8.40
N PHE A 270 10.97 3.14 8.49
CA PHE A 270 10.56 2.31 9.63
C PHE A 270 10.60 0.81 9.31
N LEU A 271 10.25 0.39 8.09
CA LEU A 271 10.21 -1.03 7.71
C LEU A 271 11.59 -1.69 7.67
N ALA A 272 12.69 -0.93 7.52
CA ALA A 272 14.06 -1.45 7.64
C ALA A 272 14.38 -2.03 9.03
N ARG A 273 13.54 -1.75 10.04
CA ARG A 273 13.62 -2.35 11.39
C ARG A 273 12.88 -3.67 11.52
N CYS A 274 12.18 -4.11 10.48
CA CYS A 274 11.32 -5.27 10.50
C CYS A 274 11.89 -6.37 9.62
N SER A 275 11.92 -7.62 10.09
CA SER A 275 12.35 -8.76 9.28
C SER A 275 11.24 -9.28 8.37
N SER A 276 9.99 -9.19 8.81
CA SER A 276 8.86 -9.70 8.03
C SER A 276 7.58 -8.90 8.19
N LEU A 277 6.82 -8.89 7.10
CA LEU A 277 5.45 -8.40 7.01
C LEU A 277 4.60 -9.51 6.39
N VAL A 278 3.55 -9.95 7.10
CA VAL A 278 2.73 -11.10 6.70
C VAL A 278 1.27 -10.68 6.57
N PHE A 279 0.66 -10.94 5.42
CA PHE A 279 -0.78 -10.83 5.20
C PHE A 279 -1.40 -12.21 5.33
N ASP A 280 -2.10 -12.46 6.44
CA ASP A 280 -2.80 -13.70 6.73
C ASP A 280 -4.29 -13.50 6.47
N LYS A 281 -4.74 -13.85 5.26
CA LYS A 281 -6.13 -13.61 4.83
C LYS A 281 -7.15 -14.42 5.65
N PRO A 282 -6.93 -15.72 5.92
CA PRO A 282 -7.84 -16.50 6.76
C PRO A 282 -7.96 -15.97 8.18
N ALA A 283 -6.84 -15.59 8.81
CA ALA A 283 -6.86 -15.02 10.16
C ALA A 283 -7.36 -13.57 10.20
N ARG A 284 -7.50 -12.93 9.03
CA ARG A 284 -7.77 -11.49 8.90
C ARG A 284 -6.77 -10.65 9.71
N GLN A 285 -5.49 -10.96 9.53
CA GLN A 285 -4.41 -10.29 10.25
C GLN A 285 -3.29 -9.85 9.31
N VAL A 286 -2.72 -8.68 9.60
CA VAL A 286 -1.39 -8.30 9.17
C VAL A 286 -0.45 -8.48 10.34
N ARG A 287 0.57 -9.33 10.19
CA ARG A 287 1.60 -9.53 11.22
C ARG A 287 2.87 -8.80 10.82
N LEU A 288 3.42 -8.03 11.74
CA LEU A 288 4.64 -7.27 11.54
C LEU A 288 5.65 -7.67 12.62
N THR A 289 6.84 -8.10 12.21
CA THR A 289 7.91 -8.55 13.10
C THR A 289 9.08 -7.59 13.03
N CYS A 290 9.37 -6.87 14.11
CA CYS A 290 10.43 -5.84 14.15
C CYS A 290 11.22 -5.85 15.46
N ALA A 291 12.40 -5.23 15.42
CA ALA A 291 13.29 -4.99 16.55
C ALA A 291 12.99 -3.66 17.26
#